data_AF-A0A6M0IIV8-F1
#
_entry.id   AF-A0A6M0IIV8-F1
#
_cell.length_a   1.000
_cell.length_b   1.000
_cell.length_c   1.000
_cell.angle_alpha   90.00
_cell.angle_beta   90.00
_cell.angle_gamma   90.00
#
_symmetry.space_group_name_H-M   'P 1'
#
loop_
_entity.id
_entity.type
_entity.pdbx_description
1 polymer ?
#
loop_
_entity_poly.entity_id
_entity_poly.type
_entity_poly.pdbx_seq_one_letter_code
_entity_poly.pdbx_strand_id
1 'polypeptide(L)'
;MNNTLSVRALTHRVVTHAAILWNEPRSEVYARIYAKLLYYYGIDLGSYPRSKNESLLCVAERIDVIDKVYRFAEAENLYLPLAEN
;
A
#
# COMPACT_ATOMS: atom_id res chain seq x y z
N MET A 1 22.43 -14.47 -7.98
CA MET A 1 21.14 -13.97 -8.53
C MET A 1 20.77 -12.73 -7.74
N ASN A 2 21.00 -11.54 -8.31
CA ASN A 2 20.54 -10.29 -7.68
C ASN A 2 19.03 -10.20 -7.90
N ASN A 3 18.28 -10.71 -6.93
CA ASN A 3 16.83 -10.75 -6.97
C ASN A 3 16.32 -9.35 -6.62
N THR A 4 16.31 -8.45 -7.60
CA THR A 4 15.71 -7.12 -7.46
C THR A 4 14.22 -7.33 -7.25
N LEU A 5 13.78 -7.41 -5.99
CA LEU A 5 12.37 -7.53 -5.64
C LEU A 5 11.63 -6.33 -6.24
N SER A 6 10.56 -6.57 -7.00
CA SER A 6 9.74 -5.49 -7.53
C SER A 6 9.15 -4.67 -6.38
N VAL A 7 8.99 -3.36 -6.58
CA VAL A 7 8.39 -2.46 -5.57
C VAL A 7 7.04 -3.01 -5.10
N ARG A 8 6.26 -3.60 -6.01
CA ARG A 8 5.03 -4.31 -5.72
C ARG A 8 5.18 -5.46 -4.73
N ALA A 9 6.19 -6.32 -4.90
CA ALA A 9 6.45 -7.42 -3.97
C ALA A 9 6.87 -6.89 -2.58
N LEU A 10 7.65 -5.80 -2.55
CA LEU A 10 8.02 -5.11 -1.32
C LEU A 10 6.79 -4.51 -0.62
N THR A 11 5.91 -3.80 -1.36
CA THR A 11 4.66 -3.25 -0.82
C THR A 11 3.78 -4.35 -0.23
N HIS A 12 3.62 -5.48 -0.92
CA HIS A 12 2.87 -6.62 -0.38
C HIS A 12 3.44 -7.14 0.94
N ARG A 13 4.77 -7.24 1.04
CA ARG A 13 5.44 -7.69 2.26
C ARG A 13 5.23 -6.71 3.41
N VAL A 14 5.39 -5.41 3.16
CA VAL A 14 5.22 -4.36 4.16
C VAL A 14 3.77 -4.29 4.64
N VAL A 15 2.79 -4.32 3.73
CA VAL A 15 1.36 -4.32 4.09
C VAL A 15 0.98 -5.58 4.87
N THR A 16 1.54 -6.74 4.51
CA THR A 16 1.29 -7.98 5.27
C THR A 16 1.84 -7.87 6.69
N HIS A 17 3.01 -7.27 6.87
CA HIS A 17 3.58 -7.04 8.20
C HIS A 17 2.74 -6.05 9.01
N ALA A 18 2.35 -4.93 8.42
CA ALA A 18 1.48 -3.96 9.07
C ALA A 18 0.15 -4.60 9.49
N ALA A 19 -0.51 -5.35 8.62
CA ALA A 19 -1.76 -6.06 8.93
C ALA A 19 -1.63 -6.97 10.18
N ILE A 20 -0.48 -7.65 10.34
CA ILE A 20 -0.18 -8.46 11.54
C ILE A 20 0.00 -7.57 12.77
N LEU A 21 0.76 -6.49 12.63
CA LEU A 21 1.12 -5.57 13.73
C LEU A 21 -0.11 -4.86 14.30
N TRP A 22 -1.05 -4.49 13.43
CA TRP A 22 -2.32 -3.83 13.78
C TRP A 22 -3.48 -4.81 14.04
N ASN A 23 -3.25 -6.13 13.88
CA ASN A 23 -4.27 -7.17 13.99
C ASN A 23 -5.53 -6.90 13.15
N GLU A 24 -5.34 -6.58 11.87
CA GLU A 24 -6.42 -6.23 10.95
C GLU A 24 -6.25 -6.90 9.57
N PRO A 25 -7.31 -6.97 8.75
CA PRO A 25 -7.20 -7.47 7.39
C PRO A 25 -6.31 -6.57 6.51
N ARG A 26 -5.51 -7.19 5.62
CA ARG A 26 -4.70 -6.45 4.63
C ARG A 26 -5.52 -5.47 3.78
N SER A 27 -6.80 -5.75 3.55
CA SER A 27 -7.71 -4.86 2.82
C SER A 27 -7.86 -3.51 3.49
N GLU A 28 -7.91 -3.47 4.82
CA GLU A 28 -8.04 -2.23 5.61
C GLU A 28 -6.76 -1.39 5.53
N VAL A 29 -5.59 -2.03 5.68
CA VAL A 29 -4.29 -1.36 5.47
C VAL A 29 -4.23 -0.71 4.08
N TYR A 30 -4.60 -1.45 3.03
CA TYR A 30 -4.62 -0.93 1.67
C TYR A 30 -5.62 0.22 1.50
N ALA A 31 -6.81 0.12 2.10
CA ALA A 31 -7.81 1.18 2.04
C ALA A 31 -7.26 2.49 2.65
N ARG A 32 -6.59 2.41 3.81
CA ARG A 32 -5.94 3.60 4.42
C ARG A 32 -4.82 4.16 3.56
N ILE A 33 -3.98 3.29 2.98
CA ILE A 33 -2.91 3.73 2.07
C ILE A 33 -3.48 4.48 0.87
N TYR A 34 -4.54 3.96 0.23
CA TYR A 34 -5.16 4.60 -0.92
C TYR A 34 -5.92 5.89 -0.54
N ALA A 35 -6.53 5.94 0.64
CA ALA A 35 -7.11 7.18 1.16
C ALA A 35 -6.04 8.26 1.37
N LYS A 36 -4.86 7.91 1.91
CA LYS A 36 -3.71 8.82 2.04
C LYS A 36 -3.18 9.26 0.68
N LEU A 37 -3.12 8.35 -0.29
CA LEU A 37 -2.70 8.68 -1.65
C LEU A 37 -3.63 9.72 -2.29
N LEU A 38 -4.95 9.55 -2.13
CA LEU A 38 -5.94 10.53 -2.57
C LEU A 38 -5.79 11.87 -1.82
N TYR A 39 -5.67 11.83 -0.49
CA TYR A 39 -5.59 13.04 0.32
C TYR A 39 -4.33 13.88 0.04
N TYR A 40 -3.15 13.25 -0.02
CA TYR A 40 -1.88 13.97 -0.16
C TYR A 40 -1.49 14.28 -1.61
N TYR A 41 -1.92 13.45 -2.56
CA TYR A 41 -1.50 13.58 -3.97
C TYR A 41 -2.66 13.78 -4.94
N GLY A 42 -3.92 13.73 -4.49
CA GLY A 42 -5.09 13.83 -5.37
C GLY A 42 -5.28 12.61 -6.28
N ILE A 43 -4.60 11.48 -6.01
CA ILE A 43 -4.62 10.31 -6.87
C ILE A 43 -5.64 9.30 -6.34
N ASP A 44 -6.78 9.20 -7.03
CA ASP A 44 -7.77 8.15 -6.80
C ASP A 44 -7.52 6.96 -7.73
N LEU A 45 -6.90 5.90 -7.22
CA LEU A 45 -6.65 4.68 -8.00
C LEU A 45 -7.94 3.98 -8.46
N GLY A 46 -9.06 4.18 -7.76
CA GLY A 46 -10.36 3.60 -8.10
C GLY A 46 -10.98 4.21 -9.36
N SER A 47 -10.59 5.44 -9.70
CA SER A 47 -11.08 6.15 -10.89
C SER A 47 -10.45 5.65 -12.20
N TYR A 48 -9.33 4.93 -12.14
CA TYR A 48 -8.64 4.45 -13.33
C TYR A 48 -9.30 3.16 -13.88
N PRO A 49 -9.35 2.99 -15.21
CA PRO A 49 -9.82 1.75 -15.81
C PRO A 49 -9.02 0.55 -15.29
N ARG A 50 -9.72 -0.54 -14.94
CA ARG A 50 -9.11 -1.80 -14.49
C ARG A 50 -9.52 -2.96 -15.37
N SER A 51 -8.55 -3.81 -15.69
CA SER A 51 -8.81 -5.11 -16.29
C SER A 51 -9.50 -6.05 -15.30
N LYS A 52 -10.15 -7.10 -15.81
CA LYS A 52 -10.75 -8.14 -14.97
C LYS A 52 -9.66 -8.72 -14.05
N ASN A 53 -9.91 -8.69 -12.74
CA ASN A 53 -8.98 -9.12 -11.67
C ASN A 53 -7.70 -8.28 -11.49
N GLU A 54 -7.59 -7.11 -12.12
CA GLU A 54 -6.49 -6.17 -11.85
C GLU A 54 -6.68 -5.54 -10.46
N SER A 55 -5.66 -5.66 -9.61
CA SER A 55 -5.64 -5.03 -8.30
C SER A 55 -5.32 -3.54 -8.41
N LEU A 56 -5.73 -2.74 -7.42
CA LEU A 56 -5.35 -1.32 -7.36
C LEU A 56 -3.83 -1.12 -7.26
N LEU A 57 -3.10 -2.10 -6.72
CA LEU A 57 -1.64 -2.05 -6.69
C LEU A 57 -1.02 -2.22 -8.09
N CYS A 58 -1.64 -3.05 -8.95
CA CYS A 58 -1.25 -3.14 -10.36
C CYS A 58 -1.55 -1.84 -11.11
N VAL A 59 -2.69 -1.19 -10.81
CA VAL A 59 -3.00 0.13 -11.36
C VAL A 59 -1.94 1.15 -10.96
N ALA A 60 -1.57 1.19 -9.67
CA ALA A 60 -0.54 2.08 -9.16
C ALA A 60 0.82 1.88 -9.84
N GLU A 61 1.18 0.63 -10.15
CA GLU A 61 2.40 0.33 -10.92
C GLU A 61 2.30 0.84 -12.36
N ARG A 62 1.16 0.59 -13.02
CA ARG A 62 0.93 0.96 -14.42
C ARG A 62 0.94 2.48 -14.65
N ILE A 63 0.46 3.26 -13.69
CA ILE A 63 0.46 4.73 -13.76
C ILE A 63 1.69 5.36 -13.08
N ASP A 64 2.69 4.57 -12.70
CA ASP A 64 3.97 4.99 -12.12
C ASP A 64 3.85 5.78 -10.79
N VAL A 65 2.99 5.30 -9.89
CA VAL A 65 2.79 5.87 -8.54
C VAL A 65 3.00 4.84 -7.42
N ILE A 66 3.51 3.66 -7.75
CA ILE A 66 3.74 2.58 -6.78
C ILE A 66 4.78 2.93 -5.71
N ASP A 67 5.71 3.82 -6.03
CA ASP A 67 6.67 4.41 -5.09
C ASP A 67 5.96 5.12 -3.92
N LYS A 68 4.88 5.87 -4.20
CA LYS A 68 4.10 6.59 -3.19
C LYS A 68 3.28 5.62 -2.34
N VAL A 69 2.70 4.60 -2.96
CA VAL A 69 2.00 3.52 -2.26
C VAL A 69 2.96 2.80 -1.31
N TYR A 70 4.17 2.50 -1.77
CA TYR A 70 5.21 1.88 -0.95
C TYR A 70 5.59 2.76 0.25
N ARG A 71 5.82 4.06 0.06
CA ARG A 71 6.15 4.99 1.17
C ARG A 71 5.06 5.04 2.23
N PHE A 72 3.78 5.06 1.83
CA PHE A 72 2.69 5.01 2.80
C PHE A 72 2.59 3.65 3.50
N ALA A 73 2.86 2.55 2.81
CA ALA A 73 2.93 1.24 3.44
C ALA A 73 4.05 1.19 4.50
N GLU A 74 5.23 1.75 4.21
CA GLU A 74 6.31 1.86 5.20
C GLU A 74 5.89 2.70 6.41
N ALA A 75 5.16 3.80 6.19
CA ALA A 75 4.66 4.63 7.27
C ALA A 75 3.67 3.89 8.19
N GLU A 76 2.79 3.03 7.64
CA GLU A 76 1.91 2.16 8.44
C GLU A 76 2.71 1.16 9.30
N ASN A 77 3.92 0.79 8.88
CA ASN A 77 4.77 -0.16 9.60
C ASN A 77 5.62 0.51 10.70
N LEU A 78 5.88 1.81 10.58
CA LEU A 78 6.68 2.59 11.54
C LEU A 78 5.85 3.16 12.69
N TYR A 79 4.54 3.33 12.50
CA TYR A 79 3.66 3.74 13.59
C TYR A 79 3.41 2.55 14.51
N LEU A 80 4.04 2.54 15.68
CA LEU A 80 3.58 1.70 16.79
C LEU A 80 2.31 2.35 17.37
N PRO A 81 1.26 1.58 17.72
CA PRO A 81 0.25 2.10 18.62
C PRO A 81 0.99 2.53 19.89
N LEU A 82 0.89 3.82 20.24
CA LEU A 82 1.28 4.27 21.57
C LEU A 82 0.42 3.45 22.53
N ALA A 83 1.01 2.43 23.13
CA ALA A 83 0.36 1.70 24.21
C ALA A 83 0.14 2.72 25.32
N GLU A 84 -1.11 3.12 25.53
CA GLU A 84 -1.51 3.83 26.74
C GLU A 84 -1.19 2.87 27.90
N ASN A 85 -0.23 3.26 28.74
CA ASN A 85 0.08 2.63 30.02
C ASN A 85 -1.02 2.90 31.03
#